data_AF-A0A8E2BCW1-F1
#
_entry.id   AF-A0A8E2BCW1-F1
#
_cell.length_a   1.000
_cell.length_b   1.000
_cell.length_c   1.000
_cell.angle_alpha   90.00
_cell.angle_beta   90.00
_cell.angle_gamma   90.00
#
_symmetry.space_group_name_H-M   'P 1'
#
loop_
_entity.id
_entity.type
_entity.pdbx_description
1 polymer ?
#
loop_
_entity_poly.entity_id
_entity_poly.type
_entity_poly.pdbx_seq_one_letter_code
_entity_poly.pdbx_strand_id
1 'polypeptide(L)'
;MPGMLNEIQRHPGMRGYIIACFDDTGLDAARCIADAPVIGIGEAAFHMAALLAHKMARKRSCSDAPAWRIWQQHFRAVSACRFSMASHARSSLPKGLRPWD
;
A
#
# COMPACT_ATOMS: atom_id res chain seq x y z
N MET A 1 -19.15 -6.88 2.85
CA MET A 1 -18.85 -6.99 1.41
C MET A 1 -19.06 -8.42 0.89
N PRO A 2 -20.29 -8.95 0.83
CA PRO A 2 -20.52 -10.29 0.26
C PRO A 2 -20.54 -10.29 -1.28
N GLY A 3 -20.93 -9.19 -1.93
CA GLY A 3 -21.07 -9.12 -3.39
C GLY A 3 -19.78 -9.35 -4.18
N MET A 4 -18.67 -8.72 -3.77
CA MET A 4 -17.37 -8.89 -4.43
C MET A 4 -16.83 -10.33 -4.27
N LEU A 5 -16.95 -10.91 -3.08
CA LEU A 5 -16.46 -12.27 -2.80
C LEU A 5 -17.24 -13.33 -3.60
N ASN A 6 -18.54 -13.14 -3.77
CA ASN A 6 -19.35 -14.02 -4.63
C ASN A 6 -18.89 -14.00 -6.09
N GLU A 7 -18.42 -12.84 -6.57
CA GLU A 7 -17.96 -12.72 -7.95
C GLU A 7 -16.64 -13.47 -8.19
N ILE A 8 -15.74 -13.46 -7.20
CA ILE A 8 -14.51 -14.27 -7.23
C ILE A 8 -14.86 -15.76 -7.32
N GLN A 9 -15.82 -16.23 -6.50
CA GLN A 9 -16.25 -17.63 -6.50
C GLN A 9 -16.90 -18.08 -7.81
N ARG A 10 -17.55 -17.17 -8.55
CA ARG A 10 -18.15 -17.47 -9.86
C ARG A 10 -17.13 -17.67 -10.96
N HIS A 11 -15.90 -17.19 -10.76
CA HIS A 11 -14.85 -17.21 -11.77
C HIS A 11 -13.56 -17.90 -11.28
N PRO A 12 -13.59 -19.20 -10.92
CA PRO A 12 -12.44 -19.91 -10.34
C PRO A 12 -11.26 -20.11 -11.30
N GLY A 13 -11.45 -19.89 -12.61
CA GLY A 13 -10.40 -20.05 -13.64
C GLY A 13 -9.51 -18.83 -13.87
N MET A 14 -9.64 -17.77 -13.08
CA MET A 14 -8.86 -16.56 -13.27
C MET A 14 -7.43 -16.73 -12.77
N ARG A 15 -6.48 -16.09 -13.46
CA ARG A 15 -5.04 -16.15 -13.15
C ARG A 15 -4.63 -15.18 -12.04
N GLY A 16 -5.54 -14.33 -11.61
CA GLY A 16 -5.35 -13.35 -10.54
C GLY A 16 -6.54 -12.42 -10.44
N TYR A 17 -6.65 -11.74 -9.30
CA TYR A 17 -7.74 -10.81 -9.01
C TYR A 17 -7.18 -9.47 -8.52
N ILE A 18 -7.80 -8.39 -8.95
CA ILE A 18 -7.45 -7.03 -8.53
C ILE A 18 -8.65 -6.44 -7.78
N ILE A 19 -8.43 -6.02 -6.54
CA ILE A 19 -9.46 -5.32 -5.77
C ILE A 19 -9.36 -3.83 -6.08
N ALA A 20 -10.35 -3.33 -6.83
CA ALA A 20 -10.44 -1.93 -7.24
C ALA A 20 -11.13 -1.05 -6.19
N CYS A 21 -10.82 -1.25 -4.90
CA CYS A 21 -11.30 -0.42 -3.80
C CYS A 21 -10.10 0.18 -3.07
N PHE A 22 -10.08 1.51 -2.88
CA PHE A 22 -8.92 2.25 -2.36
C PHE A 22 -8.44 1.83 -0.96
N ASP A 23 -9.32 1.23 -0.15
CA ASP A 23 -8.99 0.73 1.19
C ASP A 23 -8.76 -0.78 1.22
N ASP A 24 -8.76 -1.44 0.06
CA ASP A 24 -8.60 -2.89 -0.13
C ASP A 24 -9.50 -3.71 0.81
N THR A 25 -10.70 -3.20 1.07
CA THR A 25 -11.64 -3.84 1.99
C THR A 25 -11.98 -5.24 1.48
N GLY A 26 -11.78 -6.24 2.33
CA GLY A 26 -12.02 -7.64 1.98
C GLY A 26 -10.87 -8.34 1.23
N LEU A 27 -9.69 -7.73 1.11
CA LEU A 27 -8.52 -8.35 0.48
C LEU A 27 -8.09 -9.65 1.16
N ASP A 28 -8.04 -9.68 2.48
CA ASP A 28 -7.70 -10.91 3.21
C ASP A 28 -8.75 -12.00 2.99
N ALA A 29 -10.04 -11.62 3.00
CA ALA A 29 -11.12 -12.55 2.72
C ALA A 29 -11.06 -13.09 1.27
N ALA A 30 -10.72 -12.23 0.30
CA ALA A 30 -10.52 -12.61 -1.08
C ALA A 30 -9.35 -13.58 -1.24
N ARG A 31 -8.24 -13.38 -0.53
CA ARG A 31 -7.09 -14.31 -0.50
C ARG A 31 -7.43 -15.66 0.09
N CYS A 32 -8.36 -15.72 1.05
CA CYS A 32 -8.80 -17.00 1.62
C CYS A 32 -9.65 -17.84 0.65
N ILE A 33 -10.37 -17.20 -0.28
CA ILE A 33 -11.30 -17.90 -1.19
C ILE A 33 -10.75 -18.08 -2.61
N ALA A 34 -9.75 -17.30 -3.00
CA ALA A 34 -9.19 -17.33 -4.34
C ALA A 34 -7.98 -18.28 -4.40
N ASP A 35 -7.97 -19.16 -5.41
CA ASP A 35 -6.81 -20.03 -5.70
C ASP A 35 -5.69 -19.28 -6.45
N ALA A 36 -5.92 -18.02 -6.81
CA ALA A 36 -5.04 -17.17 -7.61
C ALA A 36 -4.61 -15.92 -6.83
N PRO A 37 -3.49 -15.27 -7.18
CA PRO A 37 -3.00 -14.10 -6.46
C PRO A 37 -4.01 -12.95 -6.47
N VAL A 38 -4.27 -12.38 -5.29
CA VAL A 38 -5.16 -11.21 -5.11
C VAL A 38 -4.33 -10.01 -4.67
N ILE A 39 -4.42 -8.93 -5.44
CA ILE A 39 -3.70 -7.68 -5.21
C ILE A 39 -4.69 -6.55 -4.98
N GLY A 40 -4.46 -5.80 -3.90
CA GLY A 40 -5.18 -4.55 -3.62
C GLY A 40 -4.57 -3.35 -4.36
N ILE A 41 -5.42 -2.43 -4.84
CA ILE A 41 -4.93 -1.19 -5.44
C ILE A 41 -4.25 -0.29 -4.41
N GLY A 42 -4.71 -0.30 -3.16
CA GLY A 42 -4.09 0.42 -2.06
C GLY A 42 -2.71 -0.15 -1.72
N GLU A 43 -2.63 -1.47 -1.55
CA GLU A 43 -1.40 -2.24 -1.33
C GLU A 43 -0.36 -1.95 -2.42
N ALA A 44 -0.76 -2.04 -3.69
CA ALA A 44 0.11 -1.75 -4.82
C ALA A 44 0.60 -0.29 -4.81
N ALA A 45 -0.29 0.68 -4.53
CA ALA A 45 0.07 2.09 -4.45
C ALA A 45 1.05 2.37 -3.30
N PHE A 46 0.84 1.79 -2.12
CA PHE A 46 1.76 1.88 -1.00
C PHE A 46 3.10 1.21 -1.29
N HIS A 47 3.10 0.05 -1.94
CA HIS A 47 4.33 -0.63 -2.33
C HIS A 47 5.17 0.24 -3.27
N MET A 48 4.55 0.79 -4.30
CA MET A 48 5.22 1.69 -5.25
C MET A 48 5.68 2.99 -4.59
N ALA A 49 4.85 3.62 -3.76
CA ALA A 49 5.23 4.85 -3.09
C ALA A 49 6.38 4.63 -2.08
N ALA A 50 6.53 3.44 -1.50
CA ALA A 50 7.65 3.09 -0.63
C ALA A 50 8.98 2.95 -1.40
N LEU A 51 8.91 2.54 -2.67
CA LEU A 51 10.07 2.50 -3.56
C LEU A 51 10.49 3.89 -4.04
N LEU A 52 9.52 4.78 -4.27
CA LEU A 52 9.74 6.08 -4.92
C LEU A 52 10.02 7.22 -3.95
N ALA A 53 9.44 7.22 -2.74
CA ALA A 53 9.43 8.39 -1.88
C ALA A 53 9.87 8.10 -0.44
N HIS A 54 10.65 9.03 0.13
CA HIS A 54 10.99 9.00 1.56
C HIS A 54 9.81 9.33 2.48
N LYS A 55 8.81 10.05 1.95
CA LYS A 55 7.57 10.41 2.62
C LYS A 55 6.45 10.35 1.60
N MET A 56 5.36 9.70 1.95
CA MET A 56 4.15 9.64 1.14
C MET A 56 2.93 10.03 1.98
N ALA A 57 1.88 10.49 1.33
CA ALA A 57 0.62 10.82 1.99
C ALA A 57 -0.56 10.30 1.17
N ARG A 58 -1.53 9.67 1.85
CA ARG A 58 -2.78 9.18 1.24
C ARG A 58 -3.86 10.25 1.39
N LYS A 59 -4.43 10.73 0.28
CA LYS A 59 -5.63 11.57 0.31
C LYS A 59 -6.83 10.67 0.65
N ARG A 60 -7.65 11.10 1.61
CA ARG A 60 -8.84 10.35 2.04
C ARG A 60 -10.09 11.00 1.48
N SER A 61 -11.09 10.18 1.18
CA SER A 61 -12.48 10.65 1.17
C SER A 61 -12.90 10.99 2.61
N CYS A 62 -13.86 11.89 2.78
CA CYS A 62 -14.35 12.31 4.11
C CYS A 62 -14.89 11.16 4.98
N SER A 63 -15.14 9.98 4.41
CA SER A 63 -15.88 8.87 5.05
C SER A 63 -15.02 7.85 5.81
N ASP A 64 -13.68 7.86 5.67
CA ASP A 64 -12.86 6.69 6.07
C ASP A 64 -11.98 6.95 7.32
N ALA A 65 -12.36 6.35 8.46
CA ALA A 65 -11.53 6.19 9.66
C ALA A 65 -11.78 4.78 10.26
N PRO A 66 -10.80 4.02 10.82
CA PRO A 66 -9.36 4.19 11.03
C PRO A 66 -8.50 3.05 10.41
N ALA A 67 -9.01 2.30 9.42
CA ALA A 67 -8.43 1.03 8.95
C ALA A 67 -6.96 1.12 8.49
N TRP A 68 -6.55 2.22 7.86
CA TRP A 68 -5.17 2.37 7.37
C TRP A 68 -4.11 2.40 8.48
N ARG A 69 -4.46 2.71 9.73
CA ARG A 69 -3.51 2.79 10.85
C ARG A 69 -2.86 1.43 11.18
N ILE A 70 -3.54 0.34 10.84
CA ILE A 70 -3.02 -1.04 10.91
C ILE A 70 -2.12 -1.34 9.70
N TRP A 71 -2.48 -0.83 8.51
CA TRP A 71 -1.70 -0.99 7.27
C TRP A 71 -0.36 -0.25 7.27
N GLN A 72 -0.28 0.94 7.88
CA GLN A 72 0.98 1.68 7.97
C GLN A 72 2.05 0.94 8.80
N GLN A 73 1.65 0.07 9.73
CA GLN A 73 2.59 -0.71 10.56
C GLN A 73 3.16 -1.88 9.78
N HIS A 74 2.35 -2.58 8.98
CA HIS A 74 2.82 -3.69 8.13
C HIS A 74 3.82 -3.24 7.05
N PHE A 75 3.67 -2.05 6.46
CA PHE A 75 4.59 -1.54 5.42
C PHE A 75 5.77 -0.70 5.95
N ARG A 76 5.92 -0.52 7.27
CA ARG A 76 7.09 0.15 7.87
C ARG A 76 8.42 -0.58 7.61
N ALA A 77 8.38 -1.88 7.34
CA ALA A 77 9.59 -2.67 7.10
C ALA A 77 10.33 -2.24 5.81
N VAL A 78 9.62 -1.80 4.76
CA VAL A 78 10.25 -1.42 3.48
C VAL A 78 10.96 -0.06 3.58
N SER A 79 10.43 0.87 4.39
CA SER A 79 11.05 2.19 4.60
C SER A 79 12.19 2.18 5.63
N ALA A 80 12.23 1.20 6.55
CA ALA A 80 13.28 1.08 7.55
C ALA A 80 14.65 0.72 6.95
N CYS A 81 14.69 -0.15 5.93
CA CYS A 81 15.95 -0.59 5.31
C CYS A 81 16.70 0.56 4.59
N ARG A 82 15.98 1.54 4.00
CA ARG A 82 16.62 2.72 3.38
C ARG A 82 16.97 3.83 4.36
N PHE A 83 16.43 3.78 5.59
CA PHE A 83 16.70 4.77 6.62
C PHE A 83 18.17 4.72 7.09
N SER A 84 18.77 3.52 7.16
CA SER A 84 20.16 3.33 7.59
C SER A 84 21.21 3.95 6.65
N MET A 85 21.02 3.88 5.33
CA MET A 85 21.94 4.50 4.36
C MET A 85 21.71 6.00 4.18
N ALA A 86 20.47 6.48 4.32
CA ALA A 86 20.15 7.90 4.12
C ALA A 86 20.54 8.81 5.30
N SER A 87 20.69 8.27 6.53
CA SER A 87 21.25 9.01 7.66
C SER A 87 22.76 9.24 7.50
N HIS A 88 23.50 8.31 6.87
CA HIS A 88 24.92 8.53 6.53
C HIS A 88 25.08 9.64 5.46
N ALA A 89 24.26 9.62 4.41
CA ALA A 89 24.34 10.58 3.31
C ALA A 89 23.89 12.02 3.65
N ARG A 90 23.10 12.21 4.73
CA ARG A 90 22.68 13.55 5.20
C ARG A 90 23.74 14.28 6.04
N SER A 91 24.76 13.57 6.52
CA SER A 91 25.86 14.20 7.29
C SER A 91 26.83 15.00 6.42
N SER A 92 26.74 14.86 5.08
CA SER A 92 27.68 15.41 4.10
C SER A 92 27.09 16.47 3.15
N LEU A 93 25.86 16.96 3.38
CA LEU A 93 25.25 18.01 2.56
C LEU A 93 25.27 19.37 3.29
N PRO A 94 25.69 20.46 2.63
CA PRO A 94 25.65 21.80 3.22
C PRO A 94 24.20 22.22 3.51
N LYS A 95 23.97 22.72 4.74
CA LYS A 95 22.67 23.19 5.20
C LYS A 95 22.29 24.45 4.43
N GLY A 96 21.22 24.44 3.63
CA GLY A 96 20.66 25.70 3.13
C GLY A 96 19.77 25.73 1.89
N LEU A 97 19.52 24.62 1.17
CA LEU A 97 18.66 24.66 -0.03
C LEU A 97 17.29 24.02 0.22
N ARG A 98 16.21 24.79 -0.03
CA ARG A 98 14.84 24.28 -0.01
C ARG A 98 14.49 23.65 -1.35
N PRO A 99 13.62 22.62 -1.40
CA PRO A 99 13.41 21.82 -2.62
C PRO A 99 12.52 22.47 -3.70
N TRP A 100 12.17 23.76 -3.57
CA TRP A 100 11.17 24.41 -4.44
C TRP A 100 11.52 25.88 -4.76
N ASP A 101 12.81 26.20 -4.81
CA ASP A 101 13.31 27.41 -5.48
C ASP A 101 13.82 27.03 -6.88
#